data_AF-A0A8J4YIL2-F1
#
_entry.id   AF-A0A8J4YIL2-F1
#
_cell.length_a   1.000
_cell.length_b   1.000
_cell.length_c   1.000
_cell.angle_alpha   90.00
_cell.angle_beta   90.00
_cell.angle_gamma   90.00
#
_symmetry.space_group_name_H-M   'P 1'
#
loop_
_entity.id
_entity.type
_entity.pdbx_description
1 polymer ?
#
loop_
_entity_poly.entity_id
_entity_poly.type
_entity_poly.pdbx_seq_one_letter_code
_entity_poly.pdbx_strand_id
1 'polypeptide(L)'
;MFEAYTVNQRCTLGTVASTVAMCQPCTAMLVKDVNSGEPHQLRMAALNEPFTGDMRGVRGTDYACYRQARKAGLKGTFRALLTSHVHGERSLSSYCDAWNSDGQDTVGLASSLLKKQLLGQELMSCQNSFVVLCIEATSQASSRRRRHAASREQELTSQQYQELLKAIYKEPRE
;
A
#
# COMPACT_ATOMS: atom_id res chain seq x y z
N MET A 1 20.47 2.75 8.54
CA MET A 1 20.78 1.36 8.93
C MET A 1 19.48 0.78 9.45
N PHE A 2 18.82 -0.10 8.67
CA PHE A 2 17.55 -0.73 9.09
C PHE A 2 17.82 -2.22 9.29
N GLU A 3 17.72 -2.65 10.54
CA GLU A 3 17.65 -4.07 10.90
C GLU A 3 16.18 -4.50 10.85
N ALA A 4 15.86 -5.46 9.99
CA ALA A 4 14.57 -6.12 9.98
C ALA A 4 14.75 -7.48 10.68
N TYR A 5 14.45 -7.53 11.98
CA TYR A 5 14.27 -8.79 12.68
C TYR A 5 12.80 -9.16 12.66
N THR A 6 12.48 -10.32 12.09
CA THR A 6 11.28 -11.06 12.48
C THR A 6 11.46 -11.47 13.94
N VAL A 7 10.70 -10.85 14.85
CA VAL A 7 10.69 -11.27 16.25
C VAL A 7 9.92 -12.59 16.33
N ASN A 8 10.68 -13.67 16.47
CA ASN A 8 10.17 -14.95 16.94
C ASN A 8 9.57 -14.75 18.35
N GLN A 9 8.31 -15.17 18.50
CA GLN A 9 7.58 -15.54 19.71
C GLN A 9 8.17 -15.20 21.10
N ARG A 10 7.39 -14.47 21.90
CA ARG A 10 7.11 -14.80 23.31
C ARG A 10 5.84 -14.07 23.79
N CYS A 11 4.69 -14.72 23.66
CA CYS A 11 3.56 -14.47 24.56
C CYS A 11 3.85 -15.23 25.84
N THR A 12 4.36 -14.57 26.88
CA THR A 12 4.47 -15.20 28.20
C THR A 12 3.11 -15.25 28.85
N LEU A 13 2.66 -16.46 29.19
CA LEU A 13 1.49 -16.74 30.00
C LEU A 13 1.64 -16.04 31.37
N GLY A 14 0.94 -14.92 31.54
CA GLY A 14 0.65 -14.35 32.84
C GLY A 14 -0.61 -15.02 33.38
N THR A 15 -0.45 -15.84 34.41
CA THR A 15 -1.56 -16.50 35.10
C THR A 15 -2.36 -15.47 35.92
N VAL A 16 -3.67 -15.71 35.97
CA VAL A 16 -4.77 -15.13 36.76
C VAL A 16 -5.44 -13.81 36.32
N ALA A 17 -6.69 -14.00 35.89
CA ALA A 17 -7.87 -13.17 36.14
C ALA A 17 -7.95 -11.75 35.54
N SER A 18 -8.37 -11.67 34.28
CA SER A 18 -9.58 -10.91 33.86
C SER A 18 -9.68 -10.90 32.34
N THR A 19 -10.91 -10.96 31.84
CA THR A 19 -11.28 -10.92 30.43
C THR A 19 -10.64 -9.74 29.70
N VAL A 20 -10.13 -10.02 28.49
CA VAL A 20 -9.49 -9.12 27.51
C VAL A 20 -7.96 -9.01 27.62
N ALA A 21 -7.27 -9.99 27.03
CA ALA A 21 -5.88 -9.81 26.60
C ALA A 21 -5.86 -8.92 25.35
N MET A 22 -5.50 -7.65 25.53
CA MET A 22 -5.11 -6.79 24.42
C MET A 22 -3.76 -7.27 23.90
N CYS A 23 -3.74 -7.97 22.77
CA CYS A 23 -2.54 -8.06 21.95
C CYS A 23 -2.17 -6.63 21.53
N GLN A 24 -1.07 -6.09 22.07
CA GLN A 24 -0.46 -4.87 21.57
C GLN A 24 -0.34 -5.00 20.05
N PRO A 25 -0.84 -4.03 19.27
CA PRO A 25 -0.68 -4.08 17.82
C PRO A 25 0.82 -4.07 17.53
N CYS A 26 1.24 -4.99 16.66
CA CYS A 26 2.56 -4.99 16.03
C CYS A 26 2.98 -3.54 15.81
N THR A 27 4.13 -3.16 16.35
CA THR A 27 4.73 -1.85 16.12
C THR A 27 4.78 -1.68 14.61
N ALA A 28 3.85 -0.91 14.06
CA ALA A 28 3.92 -0.52 12.66
C ALA A 28 5.32 0.05 12.48
N MET A 29 6.03 -0.40 11.44
CA MET A 29 7.22 0.28 10.97
C MET A 29 6.77 1.66 10.48
N LEU A 30 6.55 2.57 11.42
CA LEU A 30 6.43 3.98 11.12
C LEU A 30 7.85 4.38 10.77
N VAL A 31 8.12 4.51 9.47
CA VAL A 31 9.16 5.43 9.01
C VAL A 31 8.75 6.80 9.55
N LYS A 32 9.09 7.09 10.81
CA LYS A 32 8.92 8.40 11.41
C LYS A 32 10.06 9.22 10.83
N ASP A 33 9.75 10.03 9.82
CA ASP A 33 10.62 11.16 9.54
C ASP A 33 10.61 12.03 10.80
N VAL A 34 11.80 12.22 11.36
CA VAL A 34 12.10 13.21 12.40
C VAL A 34 11.98 14.59 11.75
N ASN A 35 10.76 15.02 11.48
CA ASN A 35 10.40 16.43 11.44
C ASN A 35 8.88 16.61 11.40
N SER A 36 8.34 17.10 12.51
CA SER A 36 6.98 17.61 12.64
C SER A 36 6.77 18.79 11.68
N GLY A 37 6.03 18.60 10.59
CA GLY A 37 5.60 19.73 9.74
C GLY A 37 5.14 19.46 8.31
N GLU A 38 5.36 18.27 7.73
CA GLU A 38 5.09 18.04 6.29
C GLU A 38 3.77 17.26 6.04
N PRO A 39 2.80 17.78 5.26
CA PRO A 39 1.49 17.16 5.12
C PRO A 39 1.44 15.95 4.15
N HIS A 40 2.56 15.43 3.64
CA HIS A 40 2.54 14.49 2.50
C HIS A 40 3.47 13.26 2.61
N GLN A 41 3.52 12.58 3.76
CA GLN A 41 4.26 11.31 3.87
C GLN A 41 3.40 10.10 3.46
N LEU A 42 3.90 9.29 2.50
CA LEU A 42 3.30 7.99 2.14
C LEU A 42 3.77 6.93 3.15
N ARG A 43 2.82 6.21 3.76
CA ARG A 43 3.11 5.16 4.73
C ARG A 43 3.16 3.79 4.06
N MET A 44 4.12 2.98 4.50
CA MET A 44 4.24 1.56 4.16
C MET A 44 4.33 0.75 5.46
N ALA A 45 3.64 -0.39 5.51
CA ALA A 45 3.69 -1.32 6.64
C ALA A 45 3.55 -2.76 6.15
N ALA A 46 4.09 -3.74 6.87
CA ALA A 46 3.89 -5.15 6.58
C ALA A 46 2.58 -5.67 7.20
N LEU A 47 2.00 -6.73 6.62
CA LEU A 47 1.02 -7.55 7.34
C LEU A 47 1.70 -8.24 8.53
N ASN A 48 0.91 -8.53 9.57
CA ASN A 48 1.40 -9.13 10.81
C ASN A 48 1.88 -10.59 10.67
N GLU A 49 1.49 -11.27 9.59
CA GLU A 49 1.79 -12.68 9.32
C GLU A 49 2.33 -12.82 7.90
N PRO A 50 3.23 -13.78 7.64
CA PRO A 50 3.68 -14.07 6.29
C PRO A 50 2.57 -14.83 5.52
N PHE A 51 2.55 -14.68 4.20
CA PHE A 51 1.55 -15.30 3.33
C PHE A 51 2.21 -16.07 2.20
N THR A 52 1.61 -17.19 1.83
CA THR A 52 1.92 -17.92 0.59
C THR A 52 1.32 -17.20 -0.62
N GLY A 53 1.48 -17.78 -1.80
CA GLY A 53 0.87 -17.27 -3.03
C GLY A 53 -0.65 -17.33 -3.04
N ASP A 54 -1.31 -18.13 -2.20
CA ASP A 54 -2.77 -18.12 -2.06
C ASP A 54 -3.22 -17.11 -0.99
N MET A 55 -3.47 -15.88 -1.43
CA MET A 55 -4.00 -14.80 -0.60
C MET A 55 -5.46 -14.48 -0.90
N ARG A 56 -6.19 -15.43 -1.50
CA ARG A 56 -7.57 -15.20 -2.03
C ARG A 56 -7.59 -14.06 -3.04
N GLY A 57 -6.52 -13.99 -3.82
CA GLY A 57 -6.30 -13.05 -4.88
C GLY A 57 -5.90 -11.65 -4.43
N VAL A 58 -5.70 -10.77 -5.42
CA VAL A 58 -5.34 -9.36 -5.21
C VAL A 58 -6.34 -8.66 -4.27
N ARG A 59 -7.65 -8.94 -4.42
CA ARG A 59 -8.70 -8.33 -3.58
C ARG A 59 -8.64 -8.83 -2.13
N GLY A 60 -8.38 -10.12 -1.92
CA GLY A 60 -8.20 -10.68 -0.58
C GLY A 60 -7.01 -10.05 0.12
N THR A 61 -5.92 -9.87 -0.60
CA THR A 61 -4.72 -9.23 -0.09
C THR A 61 -4.93 -7.75 0.25
N ASP A 62 -5.55 -6.98 -0.65
CA ASP A 62 -5.93 -5.58 -0.42
C ASP A 62 -6.82 -5.45 0.83
N TYR A 63 -7.79 -6.36 1.00
CA TYR A 63 -8.67 -6.38 2.16
C TYR A 63 -7.92 -6.68 3.47
N ALA A 64 -6.92 -7.57 3.44
CA ALA A 64 -6.07 -7.83 4.59
C ALA A 64 -5.31 -6.58 5.02
N CYS A 65 -4.69 -5.87 4.07
CA CYS A 65 -4.01 -4.59 4.31
C CYS A 65 -4.95 -3.54 4.90
N TYR A 66 -6.11 -3.35 4.28
CA TYR A 66 -7.11 -2.40 4.74
C TYR A 66 -7.54 -2.69 6.19
N ARG A 67 -7.89 -3.94 6.50
CA ARG A 67 -8.41 -4.33 7.81
C ARG A 67 -7.35 -4.17 8.90
N GLN A 68 -6.11 -4.58 8.65
CA GLN A 68 -5.03 -4.45 9.63
C GLN A 68 -4.69 -2.97 9.87
N ALA A 69 -4.62 -2.16 8.81
CA ALA A 69 -4.39 -0.73 8.95
C ALA A 69 -5.48 -0.04 9.78
N ARG A 70 -6.76 -0.39 9.58
CA ARG A 70 -7.87 0.13 10.39
C ARG A 70 -7.80 -0.30 11.85
N LYS A 71 -7.44 -1.56 12.11
CA LYS A 71 -7.22 -2.08 13.47
C LYS A 71 -6.06 -1.35 14.17
N ALA A 72 -5.06 -0.89 13.42
CA ALA A 72 -3.96 -0.05 13.90
C ALA A 72 -4.29 1.45 13.99
N GLY A 73 -5.55 1.86 13.75
CA GLY A 73 -5.97 3.26 13.84
C GLY A 73 -5.55 4.15 12.65
N LEU A 74 -5.04 3.56 11.56
CA LEU A 74 -4.66 4.30 10.36
C LEU A 74 -5.90 4.66 9.55
N LYS A 75 -6.04 5.95 9.21
CA LYS A 75 -7.26 6.46 8.53
C LYS A 75 -7.20 6.43 7.00
N GLY A 76 -6.03 6.23 6.41
CA GLY A 76 -5.82 6.14 4.95
C GLY A 76 -6.35 4.84 4.33
N THR A 77 -6.33 4.76 3.00
CA THR A 77 -6.66 3.54 2.26
C THR A 77 -5.37 2.78 1.96
N PHE A 78 -5.21 1.61 2.57
CA PHE A 78 -4.03 0.77 2.39
C PHE A 78 -4.30 -0.31 1.34
N ARG A 79 -3.35 -0.50 0.43
CA ARG A 79 -3.37 -1.52 -0.63
C ARG A 79 -2.11 -2.36 -0.58
N ALA A 80 -2.20 -3.61 -1.01
CA ALA A 80 -1.07 -4.51 -1.06
C ALA A 80 -0.10 -4.09 -2.18
N LEU A 81 1.18 -4.01 -1.83
CA LEU A 81 2.28 -3.86 -2.77
C LEU A 81 2.66 -5.25 -3.26
N LEU A 82 1.91 -5.72 -4.24
CA LEU A 82 2.15 -6.99 -4.92
C LEU A 82 3.12 -6.74 -6.08
N THR A 83 4.03 -7.69 -6.30
CA THR A 83 5.11 -7.54 -7.28
C THR A 83 4.57 -7.34 -8.70
N SER A 84 5.03 -6.26 -9.32
CA SER A 84 4.88 -5.98 -10.74
C SER A 84 6.25 -6.04 -11.42
N HIS A 85 6.26 -6.05 -12.75
CA HIS A 85 7.47 -5.75 -13.50
C HIS A 85 8.02 -4.38 -13.08
N VAL A 86 9.32 -4.12 -13.28
CA VAL A 86 9.99 -2.87 -12.87
C VAL A 86 9.37 -1.59 -13.44
N HIS A 87 8.58 -1.72 -14.51
CA HIS A 87 7.86 -0.62 -15.17
C HIS A 87 6.45 -0.40 -14.61
N GLY A 88 6.04 -1.13 -13.57
CA GLY A 88 4.69 -1.07 -12.99
C GLY A 88 3.65 -1.93 -13.72
N GLU A 89 4.06 -2.67 -14.76
CA GLU A 89 3.18 -3.58 -15.50
C GLU A 89 2.98 -4.90 -14.74
N ARG A 90 1.78 -5.46 -14.82
CA ARG A 90 1.48 -6.75 -14.17
C ARG A 90 2.20 -7.86 -14.94
N SER A 91 3.06 -8.61 -14.27
CA SER A 91 3.65 -9.80 -14.86
C SER A 91 2.62 -10.93 -14.87
N LEU A 92 1.97 -11.15 -16.01
CA LEU A 92 0.94 -12.18 -16.19
C LEU A 92 1.48 -13.62 -16.20
N SER A 93 2.79 -13.82 -16.05
CA SER A 93 3.40 -15.16 -16.01
C SER A 93 4.06 -15.47 -14.66
N SER A 94 4.14 -14.53 -13.73
CA SER A 94 4.92 -14.69 -12.50
C SER A 94 4.30 -13.96 -11.30
N TYR A 95 3.07 -14.37 -10.95
CA TYR A 95 2.22 -13.71 -9.95
C TYR A 95 1.24 -14.69 -9.27
N CYS A 96 1.64 -15.96 -9.10
CA CYS A 96 0.90 -16.98 -8.36
C CYS A 96 -0.58 -17.10 -8.75
N ASP A 97 -0.88 -17.13 -10.06
CA ASP A 97 -2.24 -17.17 -10.61
C ASP A 97 -3.16 -16.08 -10.02
N ALA A 98 -2.67 -14.83 -10.08
CA ALA A 98 -3.29 -13.67 -9.46
C ALA A 98 -3.42 -13.76 -7.93
N TRP A 99 -2.46 -14.41 -7.29
CA TRP A 99 -2.37 -14.68 -5.86
C TRP A 99 -3.48 -15.61 -5.33
N ASN A 100 -3.81 -16.65 -6.09
CA ASN A 100 -4.79 -17.69 -5.75
C ASN A 100 -4.19 -19.11 -5.74
N SER A 101 -2.86 -19.23 -5.76
CA SER A 101 -2.19 -20.52 -5.84
C SER A 101 -0.98 -20.55 -4.91
N ASP A 102 -0.87 -21.63 -4.15
CA ASP A 102 0.28 -21.99 -3.31
C ASP A 102 1.01 -23.23 -3.88
N GLY A 103 0.75 -23.57 -5.15
CA GLY A 103 1.32 -24.74 -5.80
C GLY A 103 2.83 -24.62 -6.00
N GLN A 104 3.54 -25.74 -5.84
CA GLN A 104 5.00 -25.80 -5.99
C GLN A 104 5.47 -25.43 -7.40
N ASP A 105 4.68 -25.78 -8.41
CA ASP A 105 4.94 -25.52 -9.84
C ASP A 105 4.58 -24.10 -10.28
N THR A 106 3.90 -23.34 -9.41
CA THR A 106 3.57 -21.94 -9.68
C THR A 106 4.62 -21.03 -9.08
N VAL A 107 4.92 -19.95 -9.80
CA VAL A 107 5.96 -19.00 -9.42
C VAL A 107 5.41 -17.58 -9.34
N GLY A 108 5.93 -16.83 -8.40
CA GLY A 108 5.70 -15.40 -8.21
C GLY A 108 7.02 -14.65 -8.27
N LEU A 109 6.97 -13.40 -8.73
CA LEU A 109 8.06 -12.48 -8.48
C LEU A 109 8.06 -12.09 -6.99
N ALA A 110 9.25 -12.00 -6.40
CA ALA A 110 9.47 -11.54 -5.05
C ALA A 110 10.79 -10.77 -4.98
N SER A 111 10.98 -10.06 -3.87
CA SER A 111 12.21 -9.31 -3.61
C SER A 111 12.85 -9.74 -2.29
N SER A 112 14.17 -9.92 -2.32
CA SER A 112 14.93 -10.22 -1.12
C SER A 112 15.29 -8.93 -0.38
N LEU A 113 14.66 -8.71 0.78
CA LEU A 113 15.01 -7.60 1.67
C LEU A 113 16.45 -7.69 2.20
N LEU A 114 17.04 -8.89 2.23
CA LEU A 114 18.45 -9.10 2.57
C LEU A 114 19.38 -8.39 1.58
N LYS A 115 18.96 -8.27 0.30
CA LYS A 115 19.68 -7.54 -0.74
C LYS A 115 19.37 -6.03 -0.72
N LYS A 116 18.60 -5.56 0.27
CA LYS A 116 18.15 -4.15 0.42
C LYS A 116 17.41 -3.63 -0.82
N GLN A 117 16.78 -4.52 -1.59
CA GLN A 117 16.05 -4.19 -2.79
C GLN A 117 14.56 -4.49 -2.59
N LEU A 118 13.72 -3.47 -2.79
CA LEU A 118 12.27 -3.61 -2.62
C LEU A 118 11.59 -4.19 -3.87
N LEU A 119 12.10 -3.87 -5.06
CA LEU A 119 11.60 -4.33 -6.35
C LEU A 119 12.59 -5.28 -7.03
N GLY A 120 13.08 -6.26 -6.25
CA GLY A 120 13.79 -7.42 -6.80
C GLY A 120 12.90 -8.19 -7.76
N GLN A 121 13.49 -8.73 -8.83
CA GLN A 121 12.80 -9.57 -9.82
C GLN A 121 13.25 -11.02 -9.65
N GLU A 122 13.05 -11.58 -8.46
CA GLU A 122 13.44 -12.96 -8.15
C GLU A 122 12.22 -13.86 -8.29
N LEU A 123 12.34 -14.93 -9.07
CA LEU A 123 11.30 -15.94 -9.19
C LEU A 123 11.36 -16.86 -7.98
N MET A 124 10.24 -16.95 -7.26
CA MET A 124 10.10 -17.78 -6.08
C MET A 124 8.87 -18.68 -6.20
N SER A 125 8.92 -19.87 -5.63
CA SER A 125 7.76 -20.76 -5.55
C SER A 125 6.65 -20.14 -4.70
N CYS A 126 5.42 -20.24 -5.15
CA CYS A 126 4.25 -19.71 -4.46
C CYS A 126 3.91 -20.47 -3.17
N GLN A 127 4.50 -21.66 -2.95
CA GLN A 127 4.39 -22.39 -1.70
C GLN A 127 5.15 -21.71 -0.54
N ASN A 128 6.14 -20.88 -0.85
CA ASN A 128 6.91 -20.16 0.15
C ASN A 128 6.09 -19.03 0.77
N SER A 129 6.25 -18.82 2.07
CA SER A 129 5.59 -17.73 2.79
C SER A 129 6.49 -16.49 2.85
N PHE A 130 5.97 -15.35 2.38
CA PHE A 130 6.69 -14.08 2.30
C PHE A 130 6.00 -12.97 3.07
N VAL A 131 6.77 -11.91 3.35
CA VAL A 131 6.23 -10.67 3.92
C VAL A 131 5.45 -9.93 2.83
N VAL A 132 4.21 -9.56 3.14
CA VAL A 132 3.38 -8.73 2.27
C VAL A 132 3.41 -7.30 2.77
N LEU A 133 3.76 -6.36 1.89
CA LEU A 133 3.81 -4.94 2.20
C LEU A 133 2.51 -4.25 1.78
N CYS A 134 2.08 -3.28 2.56
CA CYS A 134 0.88 -2.48 2.38
C CYS A 134 1.26 -1.01 2.29
N ILE A 135 0.80 -0.30 1.25
CA ILE A 135 1.07 1.12 1.03
C ILE A 135 -0.20 1.96 1.12
N GLU A 136 -0.09 3.17 1.65
CA GLU A 136 -1.16 4.17 1.66
C GLU A 136 -1.38 4.71 0.24
N ALA A 137 -2.48 4.34 -0.41
CA ALA A 137 -2.81 4.75 -1.79
C ALA A 137 -3.30 6.21 -1.90
N THR A 138 -3.85 6.76 -0.82
CA THR A 138 -4.29 8.16 -0.75
C THR A 138 -3.92 8.77 0.59
N SER A 139 -3.06 9.79 0.58
CA SER A 139 -2.69 10.52 1.79
C SER A 139 -3.84 11.44 2.23
N GLN A 140 -4.15 11.48 3.53
CA GLN A 140 -5.27 12.27 4.08
C GLN A 140 -5.25 13.76 3.69
N ALA A 141 -4.07 14.35 3.47
CA ALA A 141 -3.96 15.75 3.05
C ALA A 141 -4.55 16.00 1.64
N SER A 142 -4.48 15.01 0.73
CA SER A 142 -5.10 15.11 -0.60
C SER A 142 -6.64 15.14 -0.54
N SER A 143 -7.25 14.46 0.43
CA SER A 143 -8.71 14.46 0.63
C SER A 143 -9.25 15.79 1.18
N ARG A 144 -8.43 16.51 1.96
CA ARG A 144 -8.74 17.89 2.38
C ARG A 144 -8.60 18.87 1.22
N ARG A 145 -7.55 18.74 0.39
CA ARG A 145 -7.39 19.53 -0.83
C ARG A 145 -8.50 19.29 -1.85
N ARG A 146 -8.94 18.04 -2.09
CA ARG A 146 -10.05 17.77 -3.01
C ARG A 146 -11.37 18.39 -2.57
N ARG A 147 -11.65 18.44 -1.27
CA ARG A 147 -12.83 19.19 -0.77
C ARG A 147 -12.71 20.70 -0.99
N HIS A 148 -11.51 21.26 -0.97
CA HIS A 148 -11.28 22.67 -1.29
C HIS A 148 -11.18 22.97 -2.80
N ALA A 149 -10.72 22.01 -3.61
CA ALA A 149 -10.61 22.16 -5.06
C ALA A 149 -11.93 21.85 -5.77
N ALA A 150 -12.75 20.95 -5.22
CA ALA A 150 -14.10 20.68 -5.71
C ALA A 150 -15.09 21.83 -5.48
N SER A 151 -14.69 22.90 -4.77
CA SER A 151 -15.48 24.13 -4.69
C SER A 151 -15.15 25.12 -5.82
N ARG A 152 -14.26 24.79 -6.77
CA ARG A 152 -13.86 25.69 -7.86
C ARG A 152 -13.91 25.03 -9.24
N GLU A 153 -14.87 24.14 -9.44
CA GLU A 153 -15.34 23.81 -10.78
C GLU A 153 -16.62 24.62 -10.98
N GLN A 154 -16.43 25.91 -11.25
CA GLN A 154 -17.53 26.81 -11.56
C GLN A 154 -17.95 26.50 -13.00
N GLU A 155 -19.09 25.80 -13.17
CA GLU A 155 -19.66 25.53 -14.49
C GLU A 155 -19.79 26.86 -15.25
N LEU A 156 -18.95 27.02 -16.26
CA LEU A 156 -18.88 28.25 -17.04
C LEU A 156 -20.07 28.27 -18.01
N THR A 157 -20.82 29.38 -18.04
CA THR A 157 -21.97 29.46 -18.95
C THR A 157 -21.51 29.38 -20.40
N SER A 158 -22.40 28.96 -21.31
CA SER A 158 -22.06 28.83 -22.74
C SER A 158 -21.44 30.11 -23.33
N GLN A 159 -21.84 31.29 -22.85
CA GLN A 159 -21.30 32.58 -23.32
C GLN A 159 -19.88 32.83 -22.81
N GLN A 160 -19.63 32.56 -21.52
CA GLN A 160 -18.31 32.70 -20.92
C GLN A 160 -17.31 31.68 -21.48
N TYR A 161 -17.77 30.48 -21.82
CA TYR A 161 -16.95 29.48 -22.52
C TYR A 161 -16.55 29.96 -23.93
N GLN A 162 -17.47 30.59 -24.67
CA GLN A 162 -17.16 31.17 -25.97
C GLN A 162 -16.17 32.34 -25.88
N GLU A 163 -16.23 33.17 -24.84
CA GLU A 163 -15.25 34.24 -24.61
C GLU A 163 -13.86 33.69 -24.29
N LEU A 164 -13.78 32.63 -23.49
CA LEU A 164 -12.53 31.94 -23.20
C LEU A 164 -11.88 31.37 -24.46
N LEU A 165 -12.66 30.72 -25.32
CA LEU A 165 -12.16 30.19 -26.59
C LEU A 165 -11.64 31.32 -27.49
N LYS A 166 -12.34 32.46 -27.56
CA LYS A 166 -11.86 33.63 -28.30
C LYS A 166 -10.53 34.16 -27.76
N ALA A 167 -10.28 34.07 -26.46
CA ALA A 167 -9.01 34.47 -25.87
C ALA A 167 -7.88 33.50 -26.24
N ILE A 168 -8.12 32.18 -26.16
CA ILE A 168 -7.11 31.15 -26.47
C ILE A 168 -6.73 31.14 -27.95
N TYR A 169 -7.68 31.35 -28.86
CA TYR A 169 -7.42 31.32 -30.30
C TYR A 169 -6.94 32.65 -30.88
N LYS A 170 -6.83 33.70 -30.06
CA LYS A 170 -6.41 35.03 -30.52
C LYS A 170 -4.94 35.34 -30.24
N GLU A 171 -4.19 34.47 -29.56
CA GLU A 171 -2.74 34.66 -29.46
C GLU A 171 -2.11 34.57 -30.87
N PRO A 172 -1.51 35.67 -31.38
CA PRO A 172 -0.62 35.56 -32.52
C PRO A 172 0.63 34.81 -32.04
N ARG A 173 0.93 33.67 -32.66
CA ARG A 173 2.28 33.11 -32.61
C ARG A 173 3.18 34.07 -33.38
N GLU A 174 3.78 35.04 -32.69
CA GLU A 174 5.05 35.65 -33.10
C GLU A 174 6.20 34.69 -32.81
#